data_AF-X1UX11-F1
#
_entry.id   AF-X1UX11-F1
#
_cell.length_a   1.000
_cell.length_b   1.000
_cell.length_c   1.000
_cell.angle_alpha   90.00
_cell.angle_beta   90.00
_cell.angle_gamma   90.00
#
_symmetry.space_group_name_H-M   'P 1'
#
loop_
_entity.id
_entity.type
_entity.pdbx_description
1 polymer ?
#
loop_
_entity_poly.entity_id
_entity_poly.type
_entity_poly.pdbx_seq_one_letter_code
_entity_poly.pdbx_strand_id
1 'polypeptide(L)' 'MRRTAAALLSASSIILCTAFPARAQLDSGPWPMFHYDERHTGLSPYAGPSAPALGWSYRTGNWVRSSPAIGSDGGIYV' A
#
# COMPACT_ATOMS: atom_id res chain seq x y z
N MET A 1 0.95 -50.06 33.07
CA MET A 1 0.09 -50.25 31.87
C MET A 1 -0.91 -49.09 31.80
N ARG A 2 -0.91 -48.34 30.66
CA ARG A 2 -1.94 -47.40 30.12
C ARG A 2 -2.47 -46.28 31.07
N ARG A 3 -1.91 -45.07 31.13
CA ARG A 3 -2.06 -43.87 30.24
C ARG A 3 -3.51 -43.42 29.94
N THR A 4 -3.98 -42.39 30.69
CA THR A 4 -4.65 -41.10 30.30
C THR A 4 -5.54 -41.07 29.04
N ALA A 5 -6.67 -40.34 28.97
CA ALA A 5 -6.71 -38.88 29.06
C ALA A 5 -8.16 -38.32 29.09
N ALA A 6 -8.28 -37.14 29.71
CA ALA A 6 -9.47 -36.30 29.76
C ALA A 6 -9.47 -35.22 28.67
N ALA A 7 -10.67 -34.75 28.37
CA ALA A 7 -11.06 -33.38 28.01
C ALA A 7 -10.49 -32.74 26.74
N LEU A 8 -11.38 -32.70 25.74
CA LEU A 8 -11.52 -31.75 24.64
C LEU A 8 -10.90 -30.37 24.90
N LEU A 9 -9.83 -30.01 24.19
CA LEU A 9 -9.39 -28.63 24.04
C LEU A 9 -8.87 -28.38 22.61
N SER A 10 -9.44 -27.32 22.02
CA SER A 10 -8.86 -26.51 20.94
C SER A 10 -8.83 -27.09 19.52
N ALA A 11 -9.95 -26.94 18.79
CA ALA A 11 -9.97 -27.10 17.33
C ALA A 11 -10.52 -25.88 16.59
N SER A 12 -10.43 -24.67 17.16
CA SER A 12 -10.97 -23.45 16.53
C SER A 12 -9.94 -22.34 16.27
N SER A 13 -8.64 -22.57 16.47
CA SER A 13 -7.63 -21.51 16.30
C SER A 13 -6.62 -21.73 15.17
N ILE A 14 -6.79 -22.77 14.34
CA ILE A 14 -5.88 -23.07 13.20
C ILE A 14 -6.58 -22.87 11.84
N ILE A 15 -7.81 -22.35 11.81
CA ILE A 15 -8.51 -21.98 10.56
C ILE A 15 -8.87 -20.49 10.57
N LEU A 16 -7.89 -19.63 10.84
CA LEU A 16 -8.02 -18.20 10.57
C LEU A 16 -6.84 -17.63 9.75
N CYS A 17 -5.78 -18.41 9.54
CA CYS A 17 -4.58 -17.94 8.84
C CYS A 17 -4.58 -18.22 7.32
N THR A 18 -5.50 -19.05 6.81
CA THR A 18 -5.57 -19.40 5.36
C THR A 18 -6.71 -18.73 4.60
N ALA A 19 -7.62 -18.01 5.28
CA ALA A 19 -8.85 -17.49 4.66
C ALA A 19 -8.72 -16.08 4.05
N PHE A 20 -7.63 -15.38 4.31
CA PHE A 20 -7.39 -14.04 3.77
C PHE A 20 -6.01 -14.00 3.12
N PRO A 21 -5.88 -14.32 1.82
CA PRO A 21 -4.65 -13.95 1.12
C PRO A 21 -4.46 -12.45 1.31
N ALA A 22 -3.31 -12.03 1.83
CA ALA A 22 -2.96 -10.63 1.86
C ALA A 22 -2.95 -10.14 0.40
N ARG A 23 -3.96 -9.36 0.02
CA ARG A 23 -3.94 -8.64 -1.25
C ARG A 23 -2.94 -7.51 -1.04
N ALA A 24 -1.92 -7.42 -1.89
CA ALA A 24 -1.12 -6.21 -2.01
C ALA A 24 -2.03 -5.14 -2.63
N GLN A 25 -2.94 -4.61 -1.83
CA GLN A 25 -3.92 -3.63 -2.26
C GLN A 25 -3.26 -2.25 -2.18
N LEU A 26 -3.45 -1.47 -3.24
CA LEU A 26 -3.07 -0.06 -3.28
C LEU A 26 -3.58 0.67 -2.05
N ASP A 27 -2.76 1.61 -1.55
CA ASP A 27 -3.30 2.63 -0.66
C ASP A 27 -4.40 3.41 -1.40
N SER A 28 -5.39 3.88 -0.65
CA SER A 28 -6.51 4.67 -1.20
C SER A 28 -6.16 6.13 -1.46
N GLY A 29 -4.86 6.47 -1.40
CA GLY A 29 -4.33 7.80 -1.65
C GLY A 29 -4.49 8.26 -3.10
N PRO A 30 -4.34 9.57 -3.36
CA PRO A 30 -4.56 10.14 -4.69
C PRO A 30 -3.50 9.75 -5.72
N TRP A 31 -2.31 9.31 -5.29
CA TRP A 31 -1.27 8.76 -6.16
C TRP A 31 -0.47 7.67 -5.43
N PRO A 32 -1.02 6.47 -5.25
CA PRO A 32 -0.54 5.56 -4.21
C PRO A 32 0.76 4.83 -4.54
N MET A 33 1.22 4.85 -5.79
CA MET A 33 2.43 4.15 -6.22
C MET A 33 3.13 4.79 -7.42
N PHE A 34 4.31 4.25 -7.74
CA PHE A 34 5.01 4.54 -8.99
C PHE A 34 4.08 4.35 -10.19
N HIS A 35 3.96 5.36 -11.04
CA HIS A 35 3.11 5.32 -12.23
C HIS A 35 1.60 5.08 -11.95
N TYR A 36 1.11 5.52 -10.79
CA TYR A 36 -0.30 5.58 -10.38
C TYR A 36 -0.99 4.22 -10.13
N ASP A 37 -0.99 3.32 -11.12
CA ASP A 37 -1.74 2.06 -11.09
C ASP A 37 -0.85 0.82 -11.22
N GLU A 38 -1.41 -0.36 -10.93
CA GLU A 38 -0.73 -1.66 -11.03
C GLU A 38 -0.23 -1.98 -12.46
N ARG A 39 -0.74 -1.28 -13.46
CA ARG A 39 -0.33 -1.41 -14.86
C ARG A 39 0.79 -0.43 -15.23
N HIS A 40 1.21 0.41 -14.27
CA HIS A 40 2.21 1.45 -14.43
C HIS A 40 1.94 2.40 -15.60
N THR A 41 0.69 2.81 -15.81
CA THR A 41 0.33 3.67 -16.95
C THR A 41 0.91 5.08 -16.86
N GLY A 42 1.15 5.58 -15.65
CA GLY A 42 1.60 6.96 -15.42
C GLY A 42 0.53 8.02 -15.72
N LEU A 43 -0.73 7.61 -15.85
CA LEU A 43 -1.84 8.52 -16.15
C LEU A 43 -2.49 9.03 -14.87
N SER A 44 -2.66 10.35 -14.77
CA SER A 44 -3.43 10.96 -13.69
C SER A 44 -4.93 10.92 -13.98
N PRO A 45 -5.79 10.64 -12.99
CA PRO A 45 -7.23 10.81 -13.12
C PRO A 45 -7.66 12.29 -12.97
N TYR A 46 -6.75 13.20 -12.62
CA TYR A 46 -7.05 14.59 -12.34
C TYR A 46 -6.72 15.51 -13.52
N ALA A 47 -7.55 16.53 -13.74
CA ALA A 47 -7.22 17.63 -14.63
C ALA A 47 -6.13 18.51 -14.00
N GLY A 48 -5.08 18.81 -14.76
CA GLY A 48 -4.03 19.74 -14.33
C GLY A 48 -4.52 21.20 -14.32
N PRO A 49 -3.78 22.10 -13.64
CA PRO A 49 -4.10 23.53 -13.65
C PRO A 49 -3.93 24.12 -15.06
N SER A 50 -4.81 25.06 -15.44
CA SER A 50 -4.71 25.78 -16.72
C SER A 50 -3.56 26.80 -16.76
N ALA A 51 -3.08 27.23 -15.59
CA ALA A 51 -1.94 28.12 -15.41
C ALA A 51 -1.08 27.62 -14.24
N PRO A 52 -0.08 26.75 -14.50
CA PRO A 52 0.76 26.18 -13.45
C PRO A 52 1.70 27.22 -12.84
N ALA A 53 1.87 27.17 -11.52
CA ALA A 53 2.86 27.94 -10.76
C ALA A 53 3.59 27.03 -9.76
N LEU A 54 4.83 27.37 -9.40
CA LEU A 54 5.61 26.59 -8.44
C LEU A 54 5.05 26.78 -7.02
N GLY A 55 4.43 25.72 -6.47
CA GLY A 55 3.93 25.74 -5.10
C GLY A 55 5.04 25.52 -4.07
N TRP A 56 5.92 24.54 -4.31
CA TRP A 56 7.05 24.19 -3.43
C TRP A 56 8.09 23.37 -4.19
N SER A 57 9.28 23.23 -3.60
CA SER A 57 10.35 22.38 -4.11
C SER A 57 11.10 21.71 -2.96
N TYR A 58 11.59 20.49 -3.19
CA TYR A 58 12.38 19.74 -2.20
C TYR A 58 13.66 19.17 -2.84
N ARG A 59 14.80 19.26 -2.11
CA ARG A 59 16.09 18.72 -2.58
C ARG A 59 16.30 17.32 -2.02
N THR A 60 16.35 16.32 -2.90
CA THR A 60 16.51 14.90 -2.56
C THR A 60 17.96 14.49 -2.28
N GLY A 61 18.94 15.32 -2.65
CA GLY A 61 20.36 15.12 -2.33
C GLY A 61 21.12 14.16 -3.24
N ASN A 62 20.44 13.29 -4.00
CA ASN A 62 21.05 12.42 -5.01
C ASN A 62 20.06 12.12 -6.16
N TRP A 63 20.49 11.30 -7.12
CA TRP A 63 19.68 10.86 -8.25
C TRP A 63 18.46 10.06 -7.80
N VAL A 64 17.30 10.41 -8.36
CA VAL A 64 16.02 9.72 -8.10
C VAL A 64 15.61 8.97 -9.36
N ARG A 65 15.39 7.66 -9.23
CA ARG A 65 14.94 6.78 -10.33
C ARG A 65 13.52 6.24 -10.07
N SER A 66 12.63 7.12 -9.60
CA SER A 66 11.22 6.87 -9.24
C SER A 66 10.35 8.09 -9.59
N SER A 67 9.03 7.97 -9.38
CA SER A 67 8.08 9.10 -9.33
C SER A 67 7.55 9.22 -7.89
N PRO A 68 7.20 10.44 -7.43
CA PRO A 68 6.62 10.63 -6.11
C PRO A 68 5.31 9.85 -5.94
N ALA A 69 5.06 9.37 -4.72
CA ALA A 69 3.78 8.82 -4.30
C ALA A 69 3.09 9.76 -3.30
N ILE A 70 1.76 9.79 -3.33
CA ILE A 70 0.91 10.56 -2.43
C ILE A 70 -0.03 9.60 -1.70
N GLY A 71 0.16 9.49 -0.39
CA GLY A 71 -0.62 8.63 0.49
C GLY A 71 -2.00 9.21 0.83
N SER A 72 -2.87 8.37 1.40
CA SER A 72 -4.17 8.76 1.93
C SER A 72 -4.09 9.74 3.10
N ASP A 73 -2.92 9.84 3.74
CA ASP A 73 -2.58 10.84 4.75
C ASP A 73 -2.19 12.21 4.17
N GLY A 74 -2.09 12.31 2.84
CA GLY A 74 -1.64 13.50 2.12
C GLY A 74 -0.12 13.68 2.10
N GLY A 75 0.65 12.71 2.64
CA GLY A 75 2.11 12.72 2.60
C GLY A 75 2.63 12.52 1.17
N ILE A 76 3.74 13.19 0.84
CA ILE A 76 4.46 13.02 -0.44
C ILE A 76 5.76 12.28 -0.17
N TYR A 77 5.94 11.13 -0.83
CA TYR A 77 7.08 10.23 -0.64
C TYR A 77 7.93 10.21 -1.90
N VAL A 78 9.25 10.38 -1.75
CA VAL A 78 10.25 10.50 -2.83
C VAL A 78 11.47 9.66 -2.53
#